data_AF-A0A950I4L1-F1
#
_entry.id   AF-A0A950I4L1-F1
#
_cell.length_a   1.000
_cell.length_b   1.000
_cell.length_c   1.000
_cell.angle_alpha   90.00
_cell.angle_beta   90.00
_cell.angle_gamma   90.00
#
_symmetry.space_group_name_H-M   'P 1'
#
loop_
_entity.id
_entity.type
_entity.pdbx_description
1 polymer ?
#
loop_
_entity_poly.entity_id
_entity_poly.type
_entity_poly.pdbx_seq_one_letter_code
_entity_poly.pdbx_strand_id
1 'polypeptide(L)' 'MNTSKMALALSLSGVLCSACAGQTYQFDAALLDQANQSVDMSLFNQGLQQPGTYGLDVLINGERVDHTDITFRVIKDAQ' A
#
# COMPACT_ATOMS: atom_id res chain seq x y z
N MET A 1 -22.78 -33.59 29.28
CA MET A 1 -22.21 -32.67 28.28
C MET A 1 -20.74 -32.48 28.62
N ASN A 2 -19.86 -32.90 27.71
CA ASN A 2 -18.57 -33.48 28.06
C ASN A 2 -17.50 -32.41 27.84
N THR A 3 -17.07 -31.74 28.92
CA THR A 3 -16.15 -30.59 28.93
C THR A 3 -14.84 -30.83 28.16
N SER A 4 -14.40 -32.08 28.06
CA SER A 4 -13.23 -32.50 27.29
C SER A 4 -13.34 -32.20 25.78
N LYS A 5 -14.54 -32.29 25.18
CA LYS A 5 -14.76 -31.97 23.76
C LYS A 5 -14.73 -30.46 23.48
N MET A 6 -15.11 -29.64 24.46
CA MET A 6 -15.08 -28.18 24.32
C MET A 6 -13.66 -27.63 24.40
N ALA A 7 -12.80 -28.21 25.25
CA ALA A 7 -11.39 -27.80 25.33
C ALA A 7 -10.61 -28.06 24.03
N LEU A 8 -10.89 -29.20 23.36
CA LEU A 8 -10.22 -29.56 22.10
C LEU A 8 -10.71 -28.72 20.90
N ALA A 9 -11.96 -28.26 20.93
CA ALA A 9 -12.49 -27.36 19.90
C ALA A 9 -11.91 -25.93 20.01
N LEU A 10 -11.62 -25.46 21.23
CA LEU A 10 -11.01 -24.15 21.46
C LEU A 10 -9.53 -24.10 21.06
N SER A 11 -8.77 -25.20 21.16
CA SER A 11 -7.35 -25.21 20.77
C SER A 11 -7.16 -25.24 19.25
N LEU A 12 -8.11 -25.77 18.48
CA LEU A 12 -8.00 -25.88 17.02
C LEU A 12 -8.31 -24.57 16.28
N SER A 13 -9.07 -23.67 16.90
CA SER A 13 -9.42 -22.36 16.29
C SER A 13 -8.32 -21.30 16.43
N GLY A 14 -7.33 -21.51 17.31
CA GLY A 14 -6.24 -20.55 17.54
C GLY A 14 -5.06 -20.66 16.58
N VAL A 15 -4.97 -21.73 15.77
CA VAL A 15 -3.75 -22.09 15.01
C VAL A 15 -3.83 -21.71 13.52
N LEU A 16 -4.99 -21.27 13.02
CA LEU A 16 -5.16 -20.93 11.59
C LEU A 16 -4.93 -19.45 11.26
N CYS A 17 -4.53 -18.62 12.22
CA CYS A 17 -3.96 -17.30 11.90
C CYS A 17 -2.49 -17.48 11.48
N SER A 18 -2.26 -18.29 10.45
CA SER A 18 -1.02 -18.20 9.69
C SER A 18 -1.02 -16.79 9.10
N ALA A 19 -0.19 -15.91 9.65
CA ALA A 19 0.06 -14.60 9.07
C ALA A 19 0.31 -14.81 7.58
N CYS A 20 -0.63 -14.37 6.74
CA CYS A 20 -0.44 -14.36 5.30
C CYS A 20 0.73 -13.42 5.07
N ALA A 21 1.92 -13.98 4.92
CA ALA A 21 3.10 -13.23 4.54
C ALA A 21 2.86 -12.80 3.09
N GLY A 22 2.26 -11.62 2.94
CA GLY A 22 2.09 -10.98 1.64
C GLY A 22 3.45 -10.89 0.96
N GLN A 23 3.47 -11.17 -0.35
CA GLN A 23 4.69 -11.05 -1.13
C GLN A 23 5.24 -9.63 -1.00
N THR A 24 6.50 -9.51 -0.61
CA THR A 24 7.19 -8.21 -0.53
C THR A 24 7.84 -7.96 -1.89
N TYR A 25 7.53 -6.82 -2.49
CA TYR A 25 8.11 -6.39 -3.75
C TYR A 25 9.16 -5.31 -3.48
N GLN A 26 10.31 -5.44 -4.14
CA GLN A 26 11.39 -4.47 -4.07
C GLN A 26 11.71 -3.93 -5.47
N PHE A 27 11.73 -2.61 -5.60
CA PHE A 27 12.08 -1.88 -6.80
C PHE A 27 13.52 -1.36 -6.68
N ASP A 28 14.33 -1.72 -7.67
CA ASP A 28 15.71 -1.29 -7.82
C ASP A 28 15.80 -0.17 -8.85
N ALA A 29 16.36 0.97 -8.45
CA ALA A 29 16.54 2.13 -9.31
C ALA A 29 17.48 1.84 -10.51
N ALA A 30 18.39 0.86 -10.39
CA ALA A 30 19.29 0.47 -11.46
C ALA A 30 18.58 -0.13 -12.68
N LEU A 31 17.32 -0.55 -12.53
CA LEU A 31 16.49 -1.10 -13.62
C LEU A 31 15.77 -0.03 -14.44
N LEU A 32 15.85 1.24 -14.04
CA LEU A 32 15.24 2.34 -14.78
C LEU A 32 16.18 2.79 -15.91
N ASP A 33 15.61 3.11 -17.07
CA ASP A 33 16.32 3.67 -18.24
C ASP A 33 16.70 5.15 -18.03
N GLN A 34 17.28 5.45 -16.86
CA GLN A 34 17.72 6.76 -16.43
C GLN A 34 19.13 6.65 -15.87
N ALA A 35 20.06 6.25 -16.73
CA ALA A 35 21.45 5.89 -16.41
C ALA A 35 22.27 6.96 -15.62
N ASN A 36 21.73 8.16 -15.38
CA ASN A 36 22.41 9.25 -14.67
C ASN A 36 21.53 10.01 -13.66
N GLN A 37 20.29 9.56 -13.38
CA GLN A 37 19.43 10.19 -12.38
C GLN A 37 19.18 9.19 -11.26
N SER A 38 19.72 9.47 -10.08
CA SER A 38 19.40 8.70 -8.88
C SER A 38 17.94 8.94 -8.51
N VAL A 39 17.04 8.08 -8.98
CA VAL A 39 15.62 8.14 -8.66
C VAL A 39 15.37 7.44 -7.33
N ASP A 40 14.72 8.12 -6.39
CA ASP A 40 14.38 7.55 -5.09
C ASP A 40 13.21 6.56 -5.22
N MET A 41 13.46 5.26 -5.00
CA MET A 41 12.45 4.19 -5.03
C MET A 41 11.82 3.91 -3.66
N SER A 42 12.17 4.64 -2.61
CA SER A 42 11.74 4.35 -1.23
C SER A 42 10.22 4.34 -1.08
N LEU A 43 9.51 5.28 -1.73
CA LEU A 43 8.05 5.36 -1.68
C LEU A 43 7.38 4.19 -2.41
N PHE A 44 7.89 3.78 -3.57
CA PHE A 44 7.37 2.60 -4.28
C PHE A 44 7.53 1.32 -3.46
N ASN A 45 8.66 1.17 -2.77
CA ASN A 45 8.92 0.05 -1.86
C ASN A 45 8.02 0.05 -0.60
N GLN A 46 7.36 1.18 -0.31
CA GLN A 46 6.36 1.31 0.75
C GLN A 46 4.92 1.21 0.21
N GLY A 47 4.75 0.92 -1.10
CA GLY A 47 3.43 0.85 -1.74
C GLY A 47 2.79 2.20 -2.04
N LEU A 48 3.58 3.28 -2.02
CA LEU A 48 3.14 4.65 -2.31
C LEU A 48 3.55 5.09 -3.72
N GLN A 49 3.00 6.23 -4.13
CA GLN A 49 3.36 6.93 -5.38
C GLN A 49 4.32 8.09 -5.09
N GLN A 50 5.08 8.50 -6.12
CA GLN A 50 5.94 9.69 -6.02
C GLN A 50 5.09 10.97 -5.91
N PRO A 51 5.58 12.02 -5.22
CA PRO A 51 5.01 13.34 -5.35
C PRO A 51 5.28 13.89 -6.77
N GLY A 52 4.39 14.74 -7.27
CA GLY A 52 4.48 15.25 -8.63
C GLY A 52 3.21 15.94 -9.09
N THR A 53 3.23 16.42 -10.33
CA THR A 53 2.06 16.97 -11.00
C THR A 53 1.43 15.90 -11.87
N TYR A 54 0.13 15.68 -11.70
CA TYR A 54 -0.63 14.66 -12.39
C TYR A 54 -1.88 15.27 -13.04
N GLY A 55 -2.12 14.94 -14.30
CA GLY A 55 -3.39 15.25 -14.98
C GLY A 55 -4.47 14.27 -14.53
N LEU A 56 -5.48 14.77 -13.82
CA LEU A 56 -6.50 13.96 -13.17
C LEU A 56 -7.90 14.52 -13.45
N ASP A 57 -8.90 13.64 -13.41
CA ASP A 57 -10.30 14.05 -13.33
C ASP A 57 -10.64 14.48 -11.90
N VAL A 58 -11.28 15.63 -11.74
CA VAL A 58 -11.78 16.11 -10.44
C VAL A 58 -13.24 15.70 -10.32
N LEU A 59 -13.55 14.91 -9.30
CA LEU A 59 -14.90 14.46 -9.00
C LEU A 59 -15.40 15.12 -7.70
N ILE A 60 -16.61 15.70 -7.74
CA ILE A 60 -17.32 16.19 -6.56
C ILE A 60 -18.59 15.36 -6.43
N ASN A 61 -18.77 14.70 -5.28
CA ASN A 61 -19.89 13.78 -5.03
C ASN A 61 -20.04 12.68 -6.10
N GLY A 62 -18.93 12.25 -6.71
CA GLY A 62 -18.91 11.22 -7.74
C GLY A 62 -19.18 11.73 -9.17
N GLU A 63 -19.53 13.00 -9.35
CA GLU A 63 -19.68 13.61 -10.66
C GLU A 63 -18.38 14.32 -11.07
N ARG A 64 -17.92 14.09 -12.31
CA ARG A 64 -16.74 14.78 -12.85
C ARG A 64 -17.08 16.24 -13.14
N VAL A 65 -16.34 17.14 -12.53
CA VAL A 65 -16.51 18.59 -12.69
C VAL A 65 -15.36 19.26 -13.46
N ASP A 66 -14.19 18.61 -13.55
CA ASP A 66 -13.03 19.15 -14.25
C ASP A 66 -12.04 18.05 -14.67
N HIS A 67 -11.05 18.41 -15.48
CA HIS A 67 -9.82 17.65 -15.72
C HIS A 67 -8.64 18.61 -15.80
N THR A 68 -7.73 18.52 -14.82
CA THR A 68 -6.65 19.48 -14.66
C THR A 68 -5.41 18.83 -14.06
N ASP A 69 -4.28 19.48 -14.26
CA ASP A 69 -3.03 19.16 -13.58
C ASP A 69 -3.08 19.57 -12.10
N ILE A 70 -2.76 18.64 -11.20
CA ILE A 70 -2.73 18.86 -9.76
C ILE A 70 -1.39 18.39 -9.20
N THR A 71 -0.73 19.25 -8.41
CA THR A 71 0.54 18.92 -7.74
C THR A 71 0.30 18.34 -6.35
N PHE A 72 0.75 17.09 -6.16
CA PHE A 72 0.73 16.40 -4.87
C PHE A 72 2.10 16.43 -4.19
N ARG A 73 2.09 16.49 -2.86
CA ARG A 73 3.28 16.46 -2.00
C ARG A 73 3.08 15.41 -0.92
N VAL A 74 4.17 14.77 -0.49
CA VAL A 74 4.12 13.89 0.68
C VAL A 74 4.01 14.76 1.92
N ILE A 75 2.94 14.56 2.70
CA ILE A 75 2.77 15.19 4.00
C ILE A 75 3.10 14.10 5.03
N LYS A 76 4.06 14.37 5.93
CA LYS A 76 4.20 13.56 7.15
C LYS A 76 3.08 13.96 8.08
N ASP A 77 2.31 13.00 8.57
CA ASP A 77 1.35 13.27 9.64
C ASP A 77 2.08 13.97 10.79
N ALA A 78 1.56 15.12 11.21
CA ALA A 78 1.96 15.73 12.47
C ALA A 78 1.51 14.76 13.58
N GLN A 79 2.49 14.19 14.28
CA GLN A 79 2.26 13.34 15.46
C GLN A 79 1.48 14.10 16.52
#